data_AF-A0A538S1T3-F1
#
_entry.id   AF-A0A538S1T3-F1
#
_cell.length_a   1.000
_cell.length_b   1.000
_cell.length_c   1.000
_cell.angle_alpha   90.00
_cell.angle_beta   90.00
_cell.angle_gamma   90.00
#
_symmetry.space_group_name_H-M   'P 1'
#
loop_
_entity.id
_entity.type
_entity.pdbx_description
1 polymer ?
#
loop_
_entity_poly.entity_id
_entity_poly.type
_entity_poly.pdbx_seq_one_letter_code
_entity_poly.pdbx_strand_id
1 'polypeptide(L)' 'MMELKVTLDFACCHCAHQVGVTLKCEGKGLAAGHKAVASVNVPCPTCGTINQLYFKPSGTVQAVAPYRAPRQMPVPSLN' A
#
# COMPACT_ATOMS: atom_id res chain seq x y z
N MET A 1 -14.31 7.24 17.18
CA MET A 1 -13.73 6.82 15.89
C MET A 1 -12.36 6.23 16.20
N MET A 2 -12.00 5.07 15.63
CA MET A 2 -10.69 4.46 15.91
C MET A 2 -9.62 5.07 14.99
N GLU A 3 -8.48 5.42 15.57
CA GLU A 3 -7.28 5.92 14.90
C GLU A 3 -6.12 4.99 15.23
N LEU A 4 -5.30 4.64 14.24
CA LEU A 4 -4.14 3.78 14.39
C LEU A 4 -2.94 4.36 13.64
N LYS A 5 -1.80 4.47 14.32
CA LYS A 5 -0.53 4.80 13.68
C LYS A 5 0.21 3.51 13.39
N VAL A 6 0.55 3.29 12.13
CA VAL A 6 1.17 2.05 11.65
C VAL A 6 2.48 2.38 10.97
N THR A 7 3.58 1.85 11.50
CA THR A 7 4.89 1.92 10.84
C THR A 7 5.07 0.68 9.97
N LEU A 8 5.47 0.88 8.72
CA LEU A 8 5.73 -0.17 7.74
C LEU A 8 7.16 -0.03 7.24
N ASP A 9 7.97 -1.06 7.50
CA ASP A 9 9.32 -1.18 6.98
C ASP A 9 9.33 -2.23 5.87
N PHE A 10 9.89 -1.88 4.71
CA PHE A 10 9.92 -2.75 3.55
C PHE A 10 11.12 -2.44 2.64
N ALA A 11 11.56 -3.45 1.87
CA ALA A 11 12.53 -3.24 0.80
C ALA A 11 11.82 -2.87 -0.50
N CYS A 12 12.32 -1.85 -1.20
CA CYS A 12 11.80 -1.48 -2.52
C CYS A 12 11.91 -2.67 -3.49
N CYS A 13 10.83 -2.97 -4.22
CA CYS A 13 10.77 -4.09 -5.16
C CYS A 13 11.70 -3.96 -6.38
N HIS A 14 12.31 -2.78 -6.59
CA HIS A 14 13.21 -2.52 -7.71
C HIS A 14 14.67 -2.39 -7.29
N CYS A 15 14.99 -1.50 -6.34
CA CYS A 15 16.38 -1.24 -5.92
C CYS A 15 16.78 -1.91 -4.60
N ALA A 16 15.90 -2.68 -3.97
CA ALA A 16 16.10 -3.32 -2.66
C ALA A 16 16.44 -2.35 -1.49
N HIS A 17 16.36 -1.03 -1.70
CA HIS A 17 16.58 -0.05 -0.65
C HIS A 17 15.50 -0.18 0.44
N GLN A 18 15.92 -0.12 1.70
CA GLN A 18 15.00 -0.18 2.85
C GLN A 18 14.26 1.16 2.97
N VAL A 19 12.94 1.09 3.05
CA VAL A 19 12.05 2.23 3.17
C VAL A 19 11.14 2.00 4.37
N GLY A 20 11.11 2.99 5.28
CA GLY A 20 10.20 3.03 6.42
C GLY A 20 9.17 4.14 6.24
N VAL A 21 7.89 3.84 6.41
CA VAL A 21 6.80 4.84 6.37
C VAL A 21 5.87 4.69 7.56
N THR A 22 5.37 5.82 8.06
CA THR A 22 4.37 5.84 9.12
C THR A 22 3.05 6.34 8.55
N LEU A 23 2.02 5.51 8.63
CA LEU A 23 0.68 5.81 8.16
C LEU A 23 -0.22 6.16 9.35
N LYS A 24 -1.06 7.18 9.16
CA LYS A 24 -2.21 7.45 10.02
C LYS A 24 -3.43 6.79 9.38
N CYS A 25 -3.92 5.72 9.99
CA CYS A 25 -5.09 4.98 9.53
C CYS A 25 -6.30 5.35 10.38
N GLU A 26 -7.42 5.67 9.73
CA GLU A 26 -8.69 5.99 10.39
C GLU A 26 -9.85 5.30 9.65
N GLY A 27 -10.91 4.96 10.38
CA GLY A 27 -12.18 4.50 9.78
C GLY A 27 -12.71 3.18 10.33
N LYS A 28 -13.95 2.86 9.95
CA LYS A 28 -14.70 1.69 10.46
C LYS A 28 -14.07 0.35 10.04
N GLY A 29 -13.34 0.32 8.92
CA GLY A 29 -12.65 -0.88 8.42
C GLY A 29 -11.55 -1.41 9.36
N LEU A 30 -11.06 -0.58 10.28
CA LEU A 30 -10.10 -1.00 11.31
C LEU A 30 -10.70 -1.97 12.33
N ALA A 31 -12.03 -1.93 12.54
CA ALA A 31 -12.72 -2.81 13.47
C ALA A 31 -12.79 -4.28 12.99
N ALA A 32 -12.48 -4.56 11.71
CA ALA A 32 -12.44 -5.91 11.17
C ALA A 32 -11.19 -6.72 11.64
N GLY A 33 -10.29 -6.10 12.41
CA GLY A 33 -9.21 -6.78 13.13
C GLY A 33 -8.17 -7.44 12.22
N HIS A 34 -7.59 -8.55 12.68
CA HIS A 34 -6.45 -9.24 12.03
C HIS A 34 -6.72 -9.79 10.62
N LYS A 35 -7.99 -9.83 10.19
CA LYS A 35 -8.39 -10.25 8.83
C LYS A 35 -8.40 -9.09 7.84
N ALA A 36 -8.37 -7.85 8.31
CA ALA A 36 -8.32 -6.68 7.44
C ALA A 36 -6.92 -6.57 6.78
N VAL A 37 -6.91 -6.42 5.47
CA VAL A 37 -5.71 -6.09 4.69
C VAL A 37 -5.96 -4.75 4.02
N ALA A 38 -5.09 -3.79 4.28
CA ALA A 38 -5.09 -2.49 3.62
C ALA A 38 -3.97 -2.44 2.57
N SER A 39 -4.16 -1.59 1.57
CA SER A 39 -3.13 -1.34 0.56
C SER A 39 -2.77 0.13 0.49
N VAL A 40 -1.48 0.44 0.36
CA VAL A 40 -0.98 1.81 0.14
C VAL A 40 0.10 1.80 -0.94
N ASN A 41 0.22 2.91 -1.66
CA ASN A 41 1.26 3.12 -2.65
C ASN A 41 2.32 4.05 -2.07
N VAL A 42 3.58 3.61 -2.06
CA VAL A 42 4.71 4.35 -1.51
C VAL A 42 5.81 4.48 -2.56
N PRO A 43 6.14 5.71 -3.00
CA PRO A 43 7.27 5.93 -3.89
C PRO A 43 8.59 5.67 -3.14
N CYS A 44 9.51 4.97 -3.79
CA CYS A 44 10.87 4.79 -3.27
C CYS A 44 11.63 6.13 -3.38
N PRO A 45 12.24 6.63 -2.28
CA PRO A 45 13.01 7.88 -2.32
C PRO A 45 14.29 7.77 -3.15
N THR A 46 14.79 6.56 -3.38
CA THR A 46 16.05 6.33 -4.12
C THR A 46 15.85 6.20 -5.63
N CYS A 47 14.88 5.39 -6.06
CA CYS A 47 14.68 5.06 -7.48
C CYS A 47 13.36 5.57 -8.07
N GLY A 48 12.50 6.22 -7.27
CA GLY A 48 11.21 6.74 -7.71
C GLY A 48 10.15 5.68 -8.03
N THR A 49 10.49 4.39 -7.99
CA THR A 49 9.52 3.31 -8.26
C THR A 49 8.42 3.31 -7.19
N ILE A 50 7.16 3.21 -7.62
CA ILE A 50 5.99 3.15 -6.73
C ILE A 50 5.80 1.69 -6.28
N ASN A 51 5.91 1.47 -4.97
CA ASN A 51 5.69 0.17 -4.34
C ASN A 51 4.26 0.13 -3.79
N GLN A 52 3.49 -0.87 -4.20
CA GLN A 52 2.20 -1.20 -3.62
C GLN A 52 2.41 -2.16 -2.45
N LEU A 53 2.09 -1.70 -1.24
CA LEU A 53 2.19 -2.46 -0.01
C LEU A 53 0.83 -3.00 0.37
N TYR A 54 0.78 -4.27 0.76
CA TYR A 54 -0.36 -4.88 1.43
C TYR A 54 0.02 -5.14 2.87
N PHE A 55 -0.70 -4.54 3.81
CA PHE A 55 -0.36 -4.60 5.23
C PHE A 55 -1.58 -4.84 6.11
N LYS A 56 -1.34 -5.42 7.29
CA LYS A 56 -2.35 -5.56 8.34
C LYS A 56 -2.33 -4.33 9.26
N PRO A 57 -3.44 -4.02 9.94
CA PRO A 57 -3.45 -2.99 10.98
C PRO A 57 -2.36 -3.17 12.05
N SER A 58 -1.87 -4.40 12.27
CA SER A 58 -0.75 -4.68 13.17
C SER A 58 0.60 -4.08 12.74
N GLY A 59 0.72 -3.52 11.53
CA GLY A 59 1.99 -3.08 10.95
C GLY A 59 2.77 -4.15 10.21
N THR A 60 2.22 -5.35 10.11
CA THR A 60 2.83 -6.43 9.34
C THR A 60 2.60 -6.21 7.85
N VAL A 61 3.68 -5.97 7.10
CA VAL A 61 3.66 -5.99 5.63
C VAL A 61 3.56 -7.44 5.17
N GLN A 62 2.49 -7.77 4.45
CA GLN A 62 2.28 -9.11 3.87
C GLN A 62 2.91 -9.23 2.49
N ALA A 63 2.85 -8.19 1.68
CA ALA A 63 3.39 -8.20 0.33
C ALA A 63 3.81 -6.81 -0.12
N VAL A 64 4.85 -6.78 -0.95
CA VAL A 64 5.35 -5.60 -1.66
C VAL A 64 5.37 -5.95 -3.13
N ALA A 65 4.66 -5.17 -3.94
CA ALA A 65 4.59 -5.36 -5.38
C ALA A 65 4.84 -4.03 -6.10
N PRO A 66 5.29 -4.03 -7.36
CA PRO A 66 5.29 -2.82 -8.16
C PRO A 66 3.85 -2.38 -8.40
N TYR A 67 3.55 -1.09 -8.17
CA TYR A 67 2.22 -0.56 -8.47
C TYR A 67 1.95 -0.63 -9.98
N ARG A 68 0.92 -1.39 -10.36
CA ARG A 68 0.42 -1.44 -11.74
C ARG A 68 -0.84 -0.59 -11.79
N ALA A 69 -0.78 0.54 -12.48
CA ALA A 69 -1.96 1.36 -12.71
C ALA A 69 -3.09 0.50 -13.32
N PRO A 70 -4.36 0.70 -12.90
CA PRO A 70 -5.48 0.03 -13.53
C PRO A 70 -5.41 0.25 -15.04
N ARG A 71 -5.52 -0.83 -15.82
CA ARG A 71 -5.65 -0.69 -17.27
C ARG A 71 -6.90 0.14 -17.53
N GLN A 72 -6.75 1.26 -18.22
CA GLN A 72 -7.90 1.99 -18.74
C GLN A 72 -8.60 1.05 -19.72
N MET A 73 -9.80 0.62 -19.38
CA MET A 73 -10.65 -0.12 -20.31
C MET A 73 -11.03 0.86 -21.41
N PRO A 74 -10.70 0.60 -22.69
CA PRO A 74 -11.12 1.47 -23.77
C PRO A 74 -12.65 1.55 -23.76
N VAL A 75 -13.16 2.78 -23.74
CA VAL A 75 -14.61 3.02 -23.83
C VAL A 75 -15.07 2.53 -25.20
N PRO A 76 -16.14 1.71 -25.30
CA PRO A 76 -16.65 1.28 -26.60
C PRO A 76 -17.01 2.51 -27.43
N SER A 77 -16.45 2.64 -28.64
CA SER A 77 -16.88 3.66 -29.59
C SER A 77 -18.30 3.32 -30.06
N LEU A 78 -19.26 4.17 -29.73
CA LEU A 78 -20.60 4.13 -30.32
C LEU A 78 -20.47 4.49 -31.81
N ASN A 79 -20.76 3.51 -32.69
CA ASN A 79 -20.96 3.73 -34.12
C ASN A 79 -22.35 4.32 -34.38
#